data_AF-A0A061JHB7-F1
#
_entry.id   AF-A0A061JHB7-F1
#
_cell.length_a   1.000
_cell.length_b   1.000
_cell.length_c   1.000
_cell.angle_alpha   90.00
_cell.angle_beta   90.00
_cell.angle_gamma   90.00
#
_symmetry.space_group_name_H-M   'P 1'
#
loop_
_entity.id
_entity.type
_entity.pdbx_description
1 polymer ?
#
loop_
_entity_poly.entity_id
_entity_poly.type
_entity_poly.pdbx_seq_one_letter_code
_entity_poly.pdbx_strand_id
1 'polypeptide(L)'
;MVYFFWLSHENEAFSFSEHGKIDRNIIFLSFRQEEEKPGELILHLPLDTPVKAYGVLSWMPKNQQNARCLFKGCVDQIHQENGITVVHLKAVQDHNSWNCLAQNFRAKETFCNYFFDDQDMRPESVLADQLLIPYWCPVSGKCKISHITNSENIFQAKGDIHITQYRQNPGISQVKISLSAQWIQQVQGMIDVFPWIERTFPNKNVATYTPDSLKKIWPKPGTLLGNSGYRVVHSELIFNQRKSEFLKLSTSDRIVQRHVFDGSLWLFWNLKQKRKENIQTLWTSSVPGESTELHWNLGAITSAQAIDGWSPNRAYKKGDCVRFGQKIFECLCDHHSFVFNEKLHWKLHDEHTQLLFSAIQSSFFLTCSGKKAFDFALQRAYKIWLKAARCCHLELKGTLDSLGGINLDHQVCIEYPKNCIFSGKVTQYTLIAEQGTCTITIVVSGLHSSAFFSSENSKAFDHSFPSCAYAENYSPQWYQDPEKKEGKEGSQYFAYDHVTPQDSYAQGQFFTGNQLVERIDVLGSDKDQLYSLESLSNGSSEKPFLRPTAIRMHFRKLKGLDSLQHKIFVRMLQGLSVKI
;
A
#
# COMPACT_ATOMS: atom_id res chain seq x y z
N MET A 1 -46.12 -22.05 -15.61
CA MET A 1 -45.43 -22.88 -16.61
C MET A 1 -44.15 -22.17 -17.05
N VAL A 2 -43.07 -22.91 -17.33
CA VAL A 2 -41.80 -22.36 -17.81
C VAL A 2 -41.76 -22.46 -19.34
N TYR A 3 -41.21 -21.44 -19.99
CA TYR A 3 -41.11 -21.33 -21.45
C TYR A 3 -39.67 -21.02 -21.83
N PHE A 4 -39.15 -21.71 -22.84
CA PHE A 4 -37.86 -21.38 -23.45
C PHE A 4 -38.07 -21.00 -24.91
N PHE A 5 -37.33 -19.97 -25.35
CA PHE A 5 -37.42 -19.43 -26.70
C PHE A 5 -36.03 -19.09 -27.26
N TRP A 6 -35.81 -19.35 -28.55
CA TRP A 6 -34.56 -19.02 -29.25
C TRP A 6 -34.59 -17.63 -29.87
N LEU A 7 -33.72 -16.74 -29.40
CA LEU A 7 -33.59 -15.39 -29.95
C LEU A 7 -32.83 -15.39 -31.28
N SER A 8 -33.18 -14.46 -32.15
CA SER A 8 -32.57 -14.30 -33.47
C SER A 8 -31.27 -13.48 -33.39
N HIS A 9 -31.15 -12.58 -32.41
CA HIS A 9 -29.95 -11.76 -32.17
C HIS A 9 -29.83 -11.32 -30.70
N GLU A 10 -28.62 -10.96 -30.27
CA GLU A 10 -28.29 -10.63 -28.87
C GLU A 10 -29.16 -9.52 -28.27
N ASN A 11 -29.38 -8.45 -29.04
CA ASN A 11 -30.05 -7.24 -28.57
C ASN A 11 -31.59 -7.32 -28.61
N GLU A 12 -32.16 -8.46 -29.01
CA GLU A 12 -33.61 -8.64 -29.06
C GLU A 12 -34.21 -8.47 -27.65
N ALA A 13 -35.08 -7.48 -27.48
CA ALA A 13 -35.73 -7.21 -26.20
C ALA A 13 -36.76 -8.29 -25.91
N PHE A 14 -36.88 -8.72 -24.65
CA PHE A 14 -37.89 -9.70 -24.30
C PHE A 14 -39.30 -9.12 -24.45
N SER A 15 -40.04 -9.58 -25.47
CA SER A 15 -41.47 -9.36 -25.65
C SER A 15 -42.28 -10.61 -25.32
N PHE A 16 -43.28 -10.52 -24.43
CA PHE A 16 -44.11 -11.68 -24.08
C PHE A 16 -44.97 -12.17 -25.25
N SER A 17 -45.47 -11.28 -26.11
CA SER A 17 -46.29 -11.67 -27.26
C SER A 17 -45.55 -12.56 -28.26
N GLU A 18 -44.23 -12.39 -28.33
CA GLU A 18 -43.34 -13.12 -29.23
C GLU A 18 -42.69 -14.32 -28.55
N HIS A 19 -42.24 -14.15 -27.30
CA HIS A 19 -41.41 -15.13 -26.57
C HIS A 19 -42.18 -15.95 -25.52
N GLY A 20 -43.45 -15.63 -25.26
CA GLY A 20 -44.31 -16.31 -24.28
C GLY A 20 -44.91 -17.63 -24.76
N LYS A 21 -44.50 -18.13 -25.93
CA LYS A 21 -44.94 -19.41 -26.50
C LYS A 21 -43.90 -20.49 -26.22
N ILE A 22 -44.36 -21.72 -26.00
CA ILE A 22 -43.45 -22.87 -25.91
C ILE A 22 -42.90 -23.08 -27.31
N ASP A 23 -41.64 -22.76 -27.52
CA ASP A 23 -41.04 -22.99 -28.83
C ASP A 23 -40.80 -24.49 -29.04
N ARG A 24 -40.43 -25.26 -27.99
CA ARG A 24 -40.04 -26.69 -28.09
C ARG A 24 -40.27 -27.52 -26.81
N ASN A 25 -40.36 -28.84 -26.99
CA ASN A 25 -40.38 -29.82 -25.89
C ASN A 25 -39.02 -29.88 -25.20
N ILE A 26 -38.92 -29.31 -24.00
CA ILE A 26 -37.74 -29.39 -23.14
C ILE A 26 -37.85 -30.68 -22.31
N ILE A 27 -36.86 -31.57 -22.44
CA ILE A 27 -36.83 -32.83 -21.66
C ILE A 27 -36.38 -32.51 -20.23
N PHE A 28 -35.30 -31.75 -20.12
CA PHE A 28 -34.70 -31.31 -18.85
C PHE A 28 -34.14 -29.90 -18.99
N LEU A 29 -34.27 -29.12 -17.91
CA LEU A 29 -33.72 -27.79 -17.77
C LEU A 29 -33.07 -27.64 -16.40
N SER A 30 -31.86 -27.07 -16.37
CA SER A 30 -31.19 -26.64 -15.15
C SER A 30 -30.65 -25.22 -15.33
N PHE A 31 -31.19 -24.27 -14.57
CA PHE A 31 -30.65 -22.91 -14.49
C PHE A 31 -30.01 -22.71 -13.12
N ARG A 32 -28.72 -22.36 -13.10
CA ARG A 32 -27.94 -22.09 -11.89
C ARG A 32 -27.41 -20.66 -11.89
N GLN A 33 -27.50 -20.00 -10.75
CA GLN A 33 -26.92 -18.69 -10.52
C GLN A 33 -26.21 -18.67 -9.16
N GLU A 34 -25.01 -18.11 -9.12
CA GLU A 34 -24.21 -17.97 -7.91
C GLU A 34 -23.61 -16.57 -7.84
N GLU A 35 -23.29 -16.11 -6.63
CA GLU A 35 -22.49 -14.91 -6.45
C GLU A 35 -21.15 -15.02 -7.21
N GLU A 36 -20.63 -13.90 -7.72
CA GLU A 36 -19.35 -13.80 -8.45
C GLU A 36 -19.27 -14.58 -9.78
N LYS A 37 -20.34 -15.30 -10.18
CA LYS A 37 -20.39 -16.05 -11.43
C LYS A 37 -21.55 -15.60 -12.34
N PRO A 38 -21.40 -15.68 -13.67
CA PRO A 38 -22.54 -15.58 -14.57
C PRO A 38 -23.52 -16.73 -14.32
N GLY A 39 -24.81 -16.48 -14.57
CA GLY A 39 -25.80 -17.55 -14.59
C GLY A 39 -25.54 -18.53 -15.73
N GLU A 40 -25.79 -19.81 -15.50
CA GLU A 40 -25.64 -20.89 -16.47
C GLU A 40 -26.97 -21.62 -16.64
N LEU A 41 -27.36 -21.86 -17.88
CA LEU A 41 -28.56 -22.60 -18.25
C LEU A 41 -28.16 -23.82 -19.09
N ILE A 42 -28.55 -25.01 -18.65
CA ILE A 42 -28.35 -26.27 -19.36
C ILE A 42 -29.72 -26.78 -19.83
N LEU A 43 -29.81 -27.12 -21.12
CA LEU A 43 -31.03 -27.62 -21.76
C LEU A 43 -30.77 -28.96 -22.42
N HIS A 44 -31.69 -29.89 -22.23
CA HIS A 44 -31.72 -31.17 -22.95
C HIS A 44 -32.86 -31.15 -23.96
N LEU A 45 -32.50 -31.20 -25.24
CA LEU A 45 -33.40 -31.02 -26.38
C LEU A 45 -33.32 -32.25 -27.30
N PRO A 46 -34.42 -32.62 -27.97
CA PRO A 46 -34.41 -33.71 -28.96
C PRO A 46 -33.51 -33.36 -30.17
N LEU A 47 -32.96 -34.39 -30.82
CA LEU A 47 -31.92 -34.33 -31.86
C LEU A 47 -32.18 -33.37 -33.03
N ASP A 48 -33.43 -33.08 -33.34
CA ASP A 48 -33.82 -32.42 -34.60
C ASP A 48 -33.85 -30.88 -34.49
N THR A 49 -33.26 -30.36 -33.42
CA THR A 49 -33.45 -28.99 -32.94
C THR A 49 -32.32 -28.09 -33.47
N PRO A 50 -32.53 -27.25 -34.50
CA PRO A 50 -31.53 -26.24 -34.86
C PRO A 50 -31.36 -25.27 -33.68
N VAL A 51 -30.12 -25.16 -33.19
CA VAL A 51 -29.73 -24.31 -32.06
C VAL A 51 -29.37 -22.92 -32.58
N LYS A 52 -29.99 -21.87 -32.02
CA LYS A 52 -29.61 -20.48 -32.31
C LYS A 52 -28.55 -20.00 -31.31
N ALA A 53 -27.88 -18.89 -31.62
CA ALA A 53 -26.81 -18.35 -30.79
C ALA A 53 -27.27 -17.83 -29.41
N TYR A 54 -28.56 -17.52 -29.22
CA TYR A 54 -29.08 -16.92 -27.99
C TYR A 54 -30.43 -17.51 -27.58
N GLY A 55 -30.69 -17.58 -26.28
CA GLY A 55 -31.92 -18.14 -25.73
C GLY A 55 -32.46 -17.35 -24.53
N VAL A 56 -33.77 -17.43 -24.33
CA VAL A 56 -34.48 -16.82 -23.19
C VAL A 56 -35.32 -17.86 -22.47
N LEU A 57 -35.19 -17.87 -21.14
CA LEU A 57 -36.05 -18.60 -20.23
C LEU A 57 -37.04 -17.62 -19.59
N SER A 58 -38.33 -17.94 -19.63
CA SER A 58 -39.36 -17.16 -18.98
C SER A 58 -40.35 -18.04 -18.22
N TRP A 59 -41.07 -17.43 -17.28
CA TRP A 59 -42.09 -18.08 -16.47
C TRP A 59 -43.34 -17.23 -16.43
N MET A 60 -44.50 -17.84 -16.61
CA MET A 60 -45.80 -17.20 -16.37
C MET A 60 -46.32 -17.57 -14.97
N PRO A 61 -46.35 -16.61 -14.02
CA PRO A 61 -46.91 -16.83 -12.68
C PRO A 61 -48.41 -17.12 -12.76
N LYS A 62 -48.90 -17.98 -11.86
CA LYS A 62 -50.35 -18.15 -11.72
C LYS A 62 -50.99 -16.80 -11.40
N ASN A 63 -52.07 -16.47 -12.10
CA ASN A 63 -52.85 -15.23 -11.92
C ASN A 63 -52.15 -13.93 -12.36
N GLN A 64 -51.08 -13.99 -13.16
CA GLN A 64 -50.51 -12.80 -13.82
C GLN A 64 -50.66 -12.89 -15.35
N GLN A 65 -50.93 -11.74 -15.98
CA GLN A 65 -51.06 -11.65 -17.44
C GLN A 65 -49.72 -11.59 -18.17
N ASN A 66 -48.62 -11.31 -17.46
CA ASN A 66 -47.29 -11.11 -18.04
C ASN A 66 -46.33 -12.20 -17.58
N ALA A 67 -45.61 -12.81 -18.53
CA ALA A 67 -44.47 -13.66 -18.19
C ALA A 67 -43.29 -12.82 -17.68
N ARG A 68 -42.54 -13.41 -16.76
CA ARG A 68 -41.30 -12.89 -16.20
C ARG A 68 -40.13 -13.60 -16.87
N CYS A 69 -39.21 -12.83 -17.45
CA CYS A 69 -37.94 -13.38 -17.91
C CYS A 69 -37.08 -13.78 -16.70
N LEU A 70 -36.55 -15.00 -16.74
CA LEU A 70 -35.68 -15.56 -15.70
C LEU A 70 -34.21 -15.60 -16.15
N PHE A 71 -33.97 -15.81 -17.44
CA PHE A 71 -32.63 -15.89 -18.02
C PHE A 71 -32.63 -15.44 -19.48
N LYS A 72 -31.55 -14.78 -19.89
CA LYS A 72 -31.19 -14.44 -21.26
C LYS A 72 -29.70 -14.66 -21.43
N GLY A 73 -29.31 -15.50 -22.39
CA GLY A 73 -27.92 -15.92 -22.54
C GLY A 73 -27.53 -16.29 -23.96
N CYS A 74 -26.23 -16.42 -24.19
CA CYS A 74 -25.64 -16.94 -25.41
C CYS A 74 -25.27 -18.41 -25.25
N VAL A 75 -25.26 -19.16 -26.35
CA VAL A 75 -24.78 -20.53 -26.38
C VAL A 75 -23.26 -20.56 -26.19
N ASP A 76 -22.81 -21.31 -25.20
CA ASP A 76 -21.40 -21.49 -24.85
C ASP A 76 -20.88 -22.82 -25.40
N GLN A 77 -21.64 -23.90 -25.21
CA GLN A 77 -21.25 -25.24 -25.64
C GLN A 77 -22.47 -26.06 -26.07
N ILE A 78 -22.27 -26.93 -27.07
CA ILE A 78 -23.25 -27.92 -27.51
C ILE A 78 -22.56 -29.27 -27.61
N HIS A 79 -23.17 -30.32 -27.07
CA HIS A 79 -22.71 -31.70 -27.26
C HIS A 79 -23.90 -32.67 -27.26
N GLN A 80 -23.63 -33.94 -27.56
CA GLN A 80 -24.63 -35.01 -27.62
C GLN A 80 -24.41 -36.01 -26.48
N GLU A 81 -25.47 -36.35 -25.76
CA GLU A 81 -25.47 -37.39 -24.72
C GLU A 81 -26.62 -38.36 -24.97
N ASN A 82 -26.33 -39.64 -25.22
CA ASN A 82 -27.34 -40.68 -25.43
C ASN A 82 -28.41 -40.33 -26.48
N GLY A 83 -28.04 -39.62 -27.55
CA GLY A 83 -28.98 -39.17 -28.58
C GLY A 83 -29.86 -37.99 -28.13
N ILE A 84 -29.42 -37.20 -27.15
CA ILE A 84 -30.06 -35.96 -26.72
C ILE A 84 -29.05 -34.83 -26.90
N THR A 85 -29.52 -33.71 -27.47
CA THR A 85 -28.70 -32.51 -27.63
C THR A 85 -28.67 -31.77 -26.30
N VAL A 86 -27.48 -31.63 -25.72
CA VAL A 86 -27.24 -30.84 -24.51
C VAL A 86 -26.69 -29.49 -24.92
N VAL A 87 -27.37 -28.42 -24.52
CA VAL A 87 -26.96 -27.04 -24.82
C VAL A 87 -26.67 -26.30 -23.52
N HIS A 88 -25.45 -25.79 -23.42
CA HIS A 88 -25.02 -24.89 -22.34
C HIS A 88 -25.13 -23.45 -22.83
N LEU A 89 -25.86 -22.64 -22.07
CA LEU A 89 -25.96 -21.20 -22.26
C LEU A 89 -25.38 -20.47 -21.05
N LYS A 90 -24.65 -19.40 -21.32
CA LYS A 90 -24.17 -18.46 -20.29
C LYS A 90 -24.95 -17.16 -20.38
N ALA A 91 -25.31 -16.61 -19.22
CA ALA A 91 -25.92 -15.28 -19.14
C ALA A 91 -25.01 -14.26 -19.83
N VAL A 92 -25.59 -13.37 -20.63
CA VAL A 92 -24.83 -12.29 -21.29
C VAL A 92 -24.12 -11.45 -20.22
N GLN A 93 -22.87 -11.07 -20.47
CA GLN A 93 -22.12 -10.20 -19.57
C GLN A 93 -21.88 -8.85 -20.24
N ASP A 94 -22.57 -7.81 -19.77
CA ASP A 94 -22.28 -6.45 -20.18
C ASP A 94 -21.00 -5.97 -19.49
N HIS A 95 -19.85 -6.18 -20.14
CA HIS A 95 -18.55 -5.75 -19.61
C HIS A 95 -18.48 -4.24 -19.38
N ASN A 96 -19.25 -3.43 -20.12
CA ASN A 96 -19.28 -1.98 -19.91
C ASN A 96 -19.93 -1.63 -18.58
N SER A 97 -20.97 -2.38 -18.17
CA SER A 97 -21.59 -2.18 -16.85
C SER A 97 -20.61 -2.42 -15.70
N TRP A 98 -19.76 -3.45 -15.81
CA TRP A 98 -18.70 -3.70 -14.83
C TRP A 98 -17.63 -2.61 -14.87
N ASN A 99 -17.13 -2.25 -16.06
CA ASN A 99 -16.08 -1.25 -16.22
C ASN A 99 -16.50 0.12 -15.62
N CYS A 100 -17.75 0.53 -15.82
CA CYS A 100 -18.29 1.76 -15.24
C CYS A 100 -18.30 1.71 -13.70
N LEU A 101 -18.79 0.62 -13.11
CA LEU A 101 -18.74 0.41 -11.66
C LEU A 101 -17.30 0.43 -11.15
N ALA A 102 -16.41 -0.30 -11.83
CA ALA A 102 -15.02 -0.43 -11.42
C ALA A 102 -14.28 0.92 -11.41
N GLN A 103 -14.51 1.76 -12.43
CA GLN A 103 -13.97 3.12 -12.49
C GLN A 103 -14.48 3.99 -11.33
N ASN A 104 -15.78 3.91 -11.02
CA ASN A 104 -16.36 4.66 -9.91
C ASN A 104 -15.77 4.26 -8.54
N PHE A 105 -15.51 2.97 -8.32
CA PHE A 105 -14.87 2.50 -7.08
C PHE A 105 -13.39 2.90 -6.99
N ARG A 106 -12.65 2.81 -8.10
CA ARG A 106 -11.24 3.23 -8.15
C ARG A 106 -11.05 4.73 -7.96
N ALA A 107 -12.04 5.54 -8.38
CA ALA A 107 -12.04 6.99 -8.16
C ALA A 107 -12.30 7.39 -6.70
N LYS A 108 -12.74 6.48 -5.82
CA LYS A 108 -12.99 6.80 -4.41
C LYS A 108 -11.68 7.05 -3.68
N GLU A 109 -11.70 8.04 -2.78
CA GLU A 109 -10.56 8.33 -1.90
C GLU A 109 -10.16 7.16 -1.00
N THR A 110 -11.06 6.19 -0.77
CA THR A 110 -10.76 5.02 0.05
C THR A 110 -9.92 3.98 -0.66
N PHE A 111 -9.91 3.98 -2.01
CA PHE A 111 -9.15 3.02 -2.79
C PHE A 111 -7.64 3.24 -2.62
N CYS A 112 -6.90 2.14 -2.49
CA CYS A 112 -5.47 2.15 -2.21
C CYS A 112 -4.69 1.53 -3.38
N ASN A 113 -4.12 2.39 -4.23
CA ASN A 113 -3.40 1.98 -5.44
C ASN A 113 -2.16 1.13 -5.15
N TYR A 114 -1.63 1.14 -3.92
CA TYR A 114 -0.46 0.33 -3.59
C TYR A 114 -0.72 -1.19 -3.63
N PHE A 115 -1.97 -1.65 -3.69
CA PHE A 115 -2.30 -3.08 -3.70
C PHE A 115 -2.44 -3.70 -5.10
N PHE A 116 -2.60 -2.87 -6.13
CA PHE A 116 -3.01 -3.34 -7.46
C PHE A 116 -2.31 -2.53 -8.55
N ASP A 117 -2.11 -3.15 -9.70
CA ASP A 117 -1.66 -2.41 -10.88
C ASP A 117 -2.78 -1.47 -11.36
N ASP A 118 -2.40 -0.31 -11.90
CA ASP A 118 -3.34 0.71 -12.41
C ASP A 118 -4.27 0.15 -13.51
N GLN A 119 -3.94 -0.97 -14.12
CA GLN A 119 -4.76 -1.64 -15.15
C GLN A 119 -5.64 -2.78 -14.62
N ASP A 120 -5.51 -3.18 -13.34
CA ASP A 120 -6.26 -4.32 -12.79
C ASP A 120 -7.73 -4.00 -12.46
N MET A 121 -8.59 -4.19 -13.45
CA MET A 121 -10.03 -3.95 -13.35
C MET A 121 -10.82 -5.15 -12.86
N ARG A 122 -10.20 -6.20 -12.31
CA ARG A 122 -10.93 -7.39 -11.85
C ARG A 122 -11.78 -7.09 -10.61
N PRO A 123 -12.96 -7.73 -10.44
CA PRO A 123 -13.82 -7.47 -9.29
C PRO A 123 -13.19 -7.74 -7.93
N GLU A 124 -12.35 -8.76 -7.83
CA GLU A 124 -11.65 -9.11 -6.60
C GLU A 124 -10.69 -8.01 -6.14
N SER A 125 -10.14 -7.27 -7.11
CA SER A 125 -9.21 -6.16 -6.88
C SER A 125 -9.96 -4.87 -6.56
N VAL A 126 -10.95 -4.52 -7.38
CA VAL A 126 -11.65 -3.23 -7.27
C VAL A 126 -12.57 -3.17 -6.04
N LEU A 127 -13.17 -4.30 -5.66
CA LEU A 127 -14.05 -4.39 -4.50
C LEU A 127 -13.33 -4.93 -3.25
N ALA A 128 -12.00 -5.01 -3.26
CA ALA A 128 -11.23 -5.70 -2.21
C ALA A 128 -11.50 -5.17 -0.79
N ASP A 129 -11.69 -3.86 -0.64
CA ASP A 129 -12.00 -3.18 0.63
C ASP A 129 -13.50 -2.92 0.84
N GLN A 130 -14.34 -3.31 -0.12
CA GLN A 130 -15.78 -3.08 -0.07
C GLN A 130 -16.49 -4.34 0.43
N LEU A 131 -17.49 -4.18 1.30
CA LEU A 131 -18.38 -5.25 1.75
C LEU A 131 -19.43 -5.64 0.70
N LEU A 132 -19.03 -5.61 -0.57
CA LEU A 132 -19.86 -5.81 -1.74
C LEU A 132 -19.32 -6.99 -2.56
N ILE A 133 -20.26 -7.71 -3.18
CA ILE A 133 -20.02 -8.83 -4.08
C ILE A 133 -20.71 -8.53 -5.41
N PRO A 134 -20.02 -8.70 -6.56
CA PRO A 134 -20.63 -8.58 -7.87
C PRO A 134 -21.52 -9.80 -8.16
N TYR A 135 -22.64 -9.57 -8.82
CA TYR A 135 -23.41 -10.63 -9.45
C TYR A 135 -23.94 -10.16 -10.80
N TRP A 136 -24.04 -11.06 -11.76
CA TRP A 136 -24.58 -10.74 -13.08
C TRP A 136 -26.07 -11.00 -13.10
N CYS A 137 -26.84 -10.00 -13.48
CA CYS A 137 -28.28 -10.14 -13.66
C CYS A 137 -28.53 -11.06 -14.87
N PRO A 138 -29.18 -12.22 -14.69
CA PRO A 138 -29.30 -13.22 -15.73
C PRO A 138 -30.23 -12.77 -16.87
N VAL A 139 -30.99 -11.70 -16.68
CA VAL A 139 -31.94 -11.15 -17.67
C VAL A 139 -31.33 -9.99 -18.46
N SER A 140 -30.72 -9.04 -17.75
CA SER A 140 -30.20 -7.81 -18.37
C SER A 140 -28.73 -7.91 -18.77
N GLY A 141 -28.02 -8.93 -18.28
CA GLY A 141 -26.58 -9.08 -18.42
C GLY A 141 -25.72 -8.06 -17.68
N LYS A 142 -26.35 -7.04 -17.08
CA LYS A 142 -25.66 -6.01 -16.30
C LYS A 142 -25.10 -6.59 -15.01
N CYS A 143 -23.86 -6.23 -14.70
CA CYS A 143 -23.25 -6.47 -13.41
C CYS A 143 -23.92 -5.57 -12.37
N LYS A 144 -24.33 -6.16 -11.26
CA LYS A 144 -24.87 -5.47 -10.08
C LYS A 144 -24.01 -5.81 -8.88
N ILE A 145 -24.10 -4.97 -7.86
CA ILE A 145 -23.43 -5.17 -6.56
C ILE A 145 -24.48 -5.51 -5.51
N SER A 146 -24.12 -6.37 -4.57
CA SER A 146 -24.94 -6.67 -3.40
C SER A 146 -24.06 -6.77 -2.16
N HIS A 147 -24.58 -6.43 -0.99
CA HIS A 147 -23.82 -6.52 0.26
C HIS A 147 -23.57 -7.98 0.64
N ILE A 148 -22.47 -8.28 1.35
CA ILE A 148 -22.09 -9.68 1.67
C ILE A 148 -23.16 -10.37 2.54
N THR A 149 -23.72 -9.63 3.50
CA THR A 149 -24.58 -10.18 4.56
C THR A 149 -26.03 -9.70 4.51
N ASN A 150 -26.26 -8.52 3.95
CA ASN A 150 -27.53 -7.81 4.07
C ASN A 150 -28.11 -7.59 2.67
N SER A 151 -29.43 -7.45 2.60
CA SER A 151 -30.07 -6.87 1.42
C SER A 151 -31.23 -5.97 1.84
N GLU A 152 -31.46 -4.91 1.08
CA GLU A 152 -32.65 -4.07 1.21
C GLU A 152 -33.93 -4.82 0.79
N ASN A 153 -33.79 -5.86 -0.05
CA ASN A 153 -34.92 -6.61 -0.58
C ASN A 153 -35.19 -7.87 0.26
N ILE A 154 -36.10 -7.75 1.23
CA ILE A 154 -36.56 -8.90 2.02
C ILE A 154 -37.57 -9.70 1.18
N PHE A 155 -37.23 -10.95 0.87
CA PHE A 155 -38.13 -11.87 0.18
C PHE A 155 -39.01 -12.61 1.19
N GLN A 156 -40.31 -12.35 1.12
CA GLN A 156 -41.30 -13.13 1.85
C GLN A 156 -41.70 -14.34 1.02
N ALA A 157 -41.14 -15.49 1.42
CA ALA A 157 -41.55 -16.82 1.04
C ALA A 157 -43.09 -16.97 1.05
N LYS A 158 -43.68 -17.41 -0.08
CA LYS A 158 -45.12 -17.69 -0.19
C LYS A 158 -45.35 -19.19 -0.36
N GLY A 159 -46.42 -19.73 0.21
CA GLY A 159 -46.78 -21.14 0.06
C GLY A 159 -45.79 -22.12 0.71
N ASP A 160 -45.87 -23.38 0.30
CA ASP A 160 -45.06 -24.45 0.90
C ASP A 160 -43.60 -24.36 0.43
N ILE A 161 -42.71 -24.11 1.38
CA ILE A 161 -41.26 -24.14 1.21
C ILE A 161 -40.71 -25.11 2.25
N HIS A 162 -39.85 -26.01 1.79
CA HIS A 162 -39.27 -27.05 2.62
C HIS A 162 -37.79 -26.76 2.83
N ILE A 163 -37.36 -26.84 4.08
CA ILE A 163 -35.95 -26.82 4.44
C ILE A 163 -35.40 -28.20 4.15
N THR A 164 -34.53 -28.33 3.14
CA THR A 164 -33.94 -29.62 2.77
C THR A 164 -32.68 -29.89 3.57
N GLN A 165 -31.93 -28.84 3.88
CA GLN A 165 -30.66 -29.01 4.57
C GLN A 165 -30.23 -27.76 5.33
N TYR A 166 -29.61 -27.98 6.49
CA TYR A 166 -28.81 -26.97 7.18
C TYR A 166 -27.38 -27.48 7.29
N ARG A 167 -26.41 -26.62 6.95
CA ARG A 167 -24.98 -26.90 7.12
C ARG A 167 -24.32 -25.70 7.78
N GLN A 168 -23.41 -25.99 8.71
CA GLN A 168 -22.54 -24.98 9.28
C GLN A 168 -21.10 -25.34 8.94
N ASN A 169 -20.45 -24.48 8.16
CA ASN A 169 -19.04 -24.64 7.83
C ASN A 169 -18.17 -24.00 8.92
N PRO A 170 -16.91 -24.43 9.11
CA PRO A 170 -15.98 -23.69 9.96
C PRO A 170 -15.74 -22.30 9.39
N GLY A 171 -15.79 -21.27 10.24
CA GLY A 171 -15.46 -19.91 9.87
C GLY A 171 -13.97 -19.61 10.01
N ILE A 172 -13.64 -18.36 10.32
CA ILE A 172 -12.27 -17.94 10.64
C ILE A 172 -12.26 -17.38 12.06
N SER A 173 -11.48 -18.01 12.94
CA SER A 173 -11.34 -17.60 14.34
C SER A 173 -10.21 -16.58 14.54
N GLN A 174 -9.22 -16.55 13.63
CA GLN A 174 -8.08 -15.66 13.72
C GLN A 174 -7.59 -15.26 12.32
N VAL A 175 -7.26 -14.00 12.15
CA VAL A 175 -6.63 -13.46 10.94
C VAL A 175 -5.29 -12.85 11.32
N LYS A 176 -4.20 -13.47 10.90
CA LYS A 176 -2.86 -12.89 10.97
C LYS A 176 -2.61 -12.08 9.72
N ILE A 177 -2.38 -10.79 9.88
CA ILE A 177 -2.21 -9.84 8.77
C ILE A 177 -0.76 -9.38 8.76
N SER A 178 -0.13 -9.42 7.60
CA SER A 178 1.27 -9.02 7.38
C SER A 178 1.35 -8.19 6.11
N LEU A 179 1.58 -6.88 6.25
CA LEU A 179 1.67 -5.94 5.15
C LEU A 179 3.10 -5.43 5.02
N SER A 180 3.69 -5.54 3.83
CA SER A 180 5.08 -5.19 3.59
C SER A 180 5.21 -4.04 2.60
N ALA A 181 5.97 -3.02 3.00
CA ALA A 181 6.32 -1.83 2.24
C ALA A 181 7.80 -1.90 1.85
N GLN A 182 8.13 -1.55 0.60
CA GLN A 182 9.52 -1.46 0.14
C GLN A 182 9.75 -0.15 -0.61
N TRP A 183 10.83 0.55 -0.27
CA TRP A 183 11.21 1.80 -0.93
C TRP A 183 12.71 2.06 -0.82
N ILE A 184 13.23 2.99 -1.61
CA ILE A 184 14.62 3.46 -1.45
C ILE A 184 14.61 4.78 -0.70
N GLN A 185 14.95 4.79 0.59
CA GLN A 185 15.19 6.06 1.25
C GLN A 185 16.39 6.72 0.60
N GLN A 186 16.20 7.96 0.13
CA GLN A 186 17.29 8.76 -0.37
C GLN A 186 17.24 10.12 0.32
N VAL A 187 18.38 10.56 0.84
CA VAL A 187 18.52 11.85 1.54
C VAL A 187 19.83 12.48 1.08
N GLN A 188 19.84 13.79 0.89
CA GLN A 188 21.03 14.50 0.47
C GLN A 188 21.12 15.86 1.15
N GLY A 189 22.34 16.37 1.23
CA GLY A 189 22.60 17.67 1.82
C GLY A 189 23.99 18.18 1.49
N MET A 190 24.27 19.36 2.04
CA MET A 190 25.57 20.01 1.95
C MET A 190 26.04 20.40 3.34
N ILE A 191 27.34 20.34 3.57
CA ILE A 191 27.91 20.69 4.86
C ILE A 191 29.32 21.24 4.75
N ASP A 192 29.61 22.31 5.48
CA ASP A 192 30.98 22.82 5.62
C ASP A 192 31.71 22.08 6.73
N VAL A 193 32.77 21.34 6.37
CA VAL A 193 33.57 20.58 7.34
C VAL A 193 34.76 21.36 7.88
N PHE A 194 35.06 22.55 7.35
CA PHE A 194 36.22 23.33 7.75
C PHE A 194 36.27 23.64 9.26
N PRO A 195 35.16 24.02 9.93
CA PRO A 195 35.18 24.29 11.37
C PRO A 195 35.56 23.07 12.22
N TRP A 196 35.28 21.84 11.76
CA TRP A 196 35.73 20.64 12.46
C TRP A 196 37.21 20.37 12.23
N ILE A 197 37.69 20.59 11.00
CA ILE A 197 39.12 20.50 10.70
C ILE A 197 39.90 21.45 11.61
N GLU A 198 39.49 22.72 11.68
CA GLU A 198 40.12 23.72 12.55
C GLU A 198 40.21 23.25 14.01
N ARG A 199 39.12 22.73 14.58
CA ARG A 199 39.06 22.26 15.97
C ARG A 199 40.01 21.10 16.27
N THR A 200 40.36 20.29 15.28
CA THR A 200 41.30 19.17 15.44
C THR A 200 42.75 19.64 15.49
N PHE A 201 43.07 20.82 14.93
CA PHE A 201 44.42 21.37 15.06
C PHE A 201 44.70 21.82 16.51
N PRO A 202 45.95 21.70 17.00
CA PRO A 202 46.27 21.93 18.42
C PRO A 202 45.90 23.32 18.97
N ASN A 203 45.86 24.34 18.10
CA ASN A 203 45.53 25.73 18.47
C ASN A 203 44.20 26.17 17.85
N LYS A 204 43.33 25.23 17.47
CA LYS A 204 42.05 25.48 16.78
C LYS A 204 42.18 26.33 15.51
N ASN A 205 43.32 26.24 14.84
CA ASN A 205 43.64 26.97 13.61
C ASN A 205 44.38 26.02 12.68
N VAL A 206 44.02 26.00 11.40
CA VAL A 206 44.76 25.21 10.40
C VAL A 206 46.11 25.87 10.17
N ALA A 207 47.16 25.32 10.78
CA ALA A 207 48.49 25.89 10.77
C ALA A 207 49.56 24.87 10.37
N THR A 208 50.58 25.32 9.63
CA THR A 208 51.68 24.47 9.16
C THR A 208 52.93 25.29 8.85
N TYR A 209 54.11 24.67 8.94
CA TYR A 209 55.37 25.19 8.40
C TYR A 209 55.64 24.68 6.97
N THR A 210 54.74 23.87 6.41
CA THR A 210 54.80 23.30 5.06
C THR A 210 53.60 23.74 4.20
N PRO A 211 53.40 25.06 3.97
CA PRO A 211 52.18 25.60 3.37
C PRO A 211 51.90 25.07 1.95
N ASP A 212 52.94 24.90 1.14
CA ASP A 212 52.80 24.42 -0.25
C ASP A 212 52.35 22.96 -0.30
N SER A 213 52.82 22.14 0.63
CA SER A 213 52.39 20.74 0.73
C SER A 213 50.92 20.64 1.11
N LEU A 214 50.45 21.45 2.08
CA LEU A 214 49.06 21.48 2.49
C LEU A 214 48.14 21.94 1.35
N LYS A 215 48.49 23.05 0.67
CA LYS A 215 47.74 23.54 -0.50
C LYS A 215 47.68 22.51 -1.63
N LYS A 216 48.76 21.78 -1.88
CA LYS A 216 48.85 20.76 -2.93
C LYS A 216 47.90 19.58 -2.70
N ILE A 217 47.71 19.17 -1.44
CA ILE A 217 46.83 18.04 -1.08
C ILE A 217 45.40 18.47 -0.74
N TRP A 218 45.13 19.77 -0.66
CA TRP A 218 43.81 20.29 -0.31
C TRP A 218 42.77 19.85 -1.36
N PRO A 219 41.60 19.32 -0.96
CA PRO A 219 40.62 18.80 -1.91
C PRO A 219 40.14 19.87 -2.89
N LYS A 220 39.99 19.54 -4.18
CA LYS A 220 39.49 20.48 -5.19
C LYS A 220 37.97 20.34 -5.38
N PRO A 221 37.26 21.39 -5.81
CA PRO A 221 35.87 21.28 -6.21
C PRO A 221 35.66 20.17 -7.25
N GLY A 222 34.60 19.39 -7.10
CA GLY A 222 34.27 18.24 -7.93
C GLY A 222 34.89 16.91 -7.51
N THR A 223 35.94 16.91 -6.67
CA THR A 223 36.62 15.69 -6.20
C THR A 223 35.68 14.81 -5.37
N LEU A 224 35.68 13.50 -5.65
CA LEU A 224 35.03 12.49 -4.80
C LEU A 224 35.99 12.07 -3.70
N LEU A 225 35.53 12.10 -2.44
CA LEU A 225 36.37 11.75 -1.29
C LEU A 225 36.37 10.23 -1.08
N GLY A 226 37.11 9.49 -1.91
CA GLY A 226 37.12 8.02 -1.90
C GLY A 226 35.77 7.40 -2.26
N ASN A 227 35.45 6.22 -1.71
CA ASN A 227 34.19 5.50 -1.95
C ASN A 227 33.06 5.85 -0.96
N SER A 228 33.22 6.96 -0.24
CA SER A 228 32.38 7.35 0.91
C SER A 228 30.98 7.87 0.53
N GLY A 229 30.82 8.36 -0.71
CA GLY A 229 29.60 9.03 -1.17
C GLY A 229 29.60 10.56 -1.05
N TYR A 230 30.73 11.15 -0.65
CA TYR A 230 30.89 12.59 -0.48
C TYR A 230 31.62 13.19 -1.69
N ARG A 231 31.16 14.37 -2.11
CA ARG A 231 31.75 15.15 -3.20
C ARG A 231 32.05 16.56 -2.71
N VAL A 232 33.25 17.06 -3.01
CA VAL A 232 33.61 18.45 -2.74
C VAL A 232 32.81 19.36 -3.66
N VAL A 233 31.99 20.24 -3.11
CA VAL A 233 31.23 21.25 -3.87
C VAL A 233 32.00 22.54 -3.97
N HIS A 234 32.49 23.00 -2.82
CA HIS A 234 33.28 24.21 -2.71
C HIS A 234 34.46 23.94 -1.78
N SER A 235 35.61 24.50 -2.11
CA SER A 235 36.84 24.29 -1.36
C SER A 235 37.71 25.51 -1.53
N GLU A 236 38.06 26.11 -0.41
CA GLU A 236 38.87 27.31 -0.34
C GLU A 236 39.81 27.22 0.87
N LEU A 237 41.07 27.60 0.65
CA LEU A 237 42.08 27.65 1.69
C LEU A 237 42.89 28.94 1.51
N ILE A 238 42.56 29.95 2.30
CA ILE A 238 43.10 31.31 2.22
C ILE A 238 44.19 31.48 3.27
N PHE A 239 45.36 31.95 2.83
CA PHE A 239 46.44 32.28 3.76
C PHE A 239 46.07 33.51 4.60
N ASN A 240 46.03 33.35 5.93
CA ASN A 240 45.76 34.44 6.85
C ASN A 240 47.08 35.08 7.31
N GLN A 241 47.45 36.18 6.65
CA GLN A 241 48.65 36.95 6.98
C GLN A 241 48.64 37.50 8.41
N ARG A 242 47.46 37.85 8.96
CA ARG A 242 47.34 38.48 10.29
C ARG A 242 47.54 37.49 11.42
N LYS A 243 47.12 36.23 11.23
CA LYS A 243 47.29 35.13 12.21
C LYS A 243 48.63 34.41 12.07
N SER A 244 49.32 34.59 10.94
CA SER A 244 50.63 33.98 10.70
C SER A 244 51.72 34.72 11.45
N GLU A 245 52.69 33.98 11.98
CA GLU A 245 53.70 34.53 12.88
C GLU A 245 55.09 34.00 12.53
N PHE A 246 56.11 34.82 12.81
CA PHE A 246 57.51 34.41 12.73
C PHE A 246 57.97 34.01 14.12
N LEU A 247 58.47 32.78 14.25
CA LEU A 247 58.94 32.22 15.51
C LEU A 247 60.44 31.99 15.43
N LYS A 248 61.17 32.49 16.43
CA LYS A 248 62.58 32.17 16.63
C LYS A 248 62.66 30.82 17.35
N LEU A 249 63.43 29.88 16.81
CA LEU A 249 63.61 28.58 17.45
C LEU A 249 64.36 28.74 18.79
N SER A 250 63.94 28.01 19.82
CA SER A 250 64.56 28.08 21.15
C SER A 250 66.04 27.64 21.14
N THR A 251 66.38 26.75 20.22
CA THR A 251 67.68 26.09 20.14
C THR A 251 68.57 26.59 18.98
N SER A 252 68.13 27.58 18.20
CA SER A 252 68.95 28.18 17.13
C SER A 252 68.51 29.60 16.77
N ASP A 253 69.37 30.40 16.14
CA ASP A 253 69.00 31.73 15.62
C ASP A 253 68.10 31.69 14.37
N ARG A 254 67.64 30.52 13.94
CA ARG A 254 66.75 30.38 12.79
C ARG A 254 65.35 30.90 13.13
N ILE A 255 64.82 31.72 12.23
CA ILE A 255 63.44 32.19 12.25
C ILE A 255 62.65 31.36 11.25
N VAL A 256 61.53 30.79 11.70
CA VAL A 256 60.61 30.03 10.87
C VAL A 256 59.25 30.72 10.83
N GLN A 257 58.59 30.70 9.68
CA GLN A 257 57.26 31.28 9.53
C GLN A 257 56.20 30.20 9.73
N ARG A 258 55.34 30.39 10.73
CA ARG A 258 54.14 29.58 10.94
C ARG A 258 53.02 30.15 10.08
N HIS A 259 52.56 29.38 9.10
CA HIS A 259 51.49 29.80 8.20
C HIS A 259 50.15 29.33 8.73
N VAL A 260 49.22 30.26 8.91
CA VAL A 260 47.83 29.99 9.33
C VAL A 260 46.89 30.19 8.15
N PHE A 261 45.90 29.31 8.03
CA PHE A 261 44.90 29.34 6.97
C PHE A 261 43.49 29.50 7.55
N ASP A 262 42.70 30.35 6.91
CA ASP A 262 41.24 30.30 6.99
C ASP A 262 40.71 29.60 5.73
N GLY A 263 39.45 29.21 5.71
CA GLY A 263 38.91 28.52 4.54
C GLY A 263 37.51 28.01 4.72
N SER A 264 37.08 27.24 3.72
CA SER A 264 35.82 26.51 3.74
C SER A 264 35.95 25.24 2.93
N LEU A 265 35.27 24.18 3.35
CA LEU A 265 35.27 22.91 2.64
C LEU A 265 33.86 22.33 2.67
N TRP A 266 33.08 22.68 1.67
CA TRP A 266 31.70 22.24 1.53
C TRP A 266 31.63 20.90 0.81
N LEU A 267 31.04 19.93 1.49
CA LEU A 267 30.83 18.59 0.98
C LEU A 267 29.34 18.38 0.68
N PHE A 268 29.04 17.92 -0.52
CA PHE A 268 27.76 17.32 -0.85
C PHE A 268 27.80 15.85 -0.48
N TRP A 269 26.73 15.39 0.15
CA TRP A 269 26.55 14.00 0.52
C TRP A 269 25.20 13.50 0.03
N ASN A 270 25.14 12.22 -0.34
CA ASN A 270 23.94 11.56 -0.84
C ASN A 270 23.86 10.15 -0.26
N LEU A 271 22.89 9.95 0.62
CA LEU A 271 22.51 8.66 1.20
C LEU A 271 21.47 8.02 0.30
N LYS A 272 21.70 6.76 -0.10
CA LYS A 272 20.70 5.89 -0.74
C LYS A 272 20.67 4.56 0.00
N GLN A 273 19.54 4.21 0.60
CA GLN A 273 19.38 2.96 1.34
C GLN A 273 18.06 2.28 0.97
N LYS A 274 18.13 0.99 0.65
CA LYS A 274 16.93 0.16 0.47
C LYS A 274 16.26 -0.03 1.84
N ARG A 275 14.96 0.18 1.90
CA ARG A 275 14.13 0.01 3.09
C ARG A 275 13.06 -1.05 2.81
N LYS A 276 12.84 -1.90 3.80
CA LYS A 276 11.70 -2.81 3.88
C LYS A 276 11.08 -2.66 5.25
N GLU A 277 9.78 -2.45 5.29
CA GLU A 277 9.03 -2.38 6.52
C GLU A 277 7.90 -3.40 6.47
N ASN A 278 7.68 -4.11 7.57
CA ASN A 278 6.61 -5.09 7.69
C ASN A 278 5.77 -4.76 8.92
N ILE A 279 4.50 -4.44 8.71
CA ILE A 279 3.52 -4.25 9.77
C ILE A 279 2.68 -5.51 9.93
N GLN A 280 2.56 -6.00 11.17
CA GLN A 280 1.91 -7.27 11.49
C GLN A 280 0.88 -7.10 12.60
N THR A 281 -0.31 -7.66 12.39
CA THR A 281 -1.35 -7.73 13.43
C THR A 281 -1.96 -9.12 13.51
N LEU A 282 -2.50 -9.46 14.69
CA LEU A 282 -3.36 -10.62 14.88
C LEU A 282 -4.75 -10.11 15.27
N TRP A 283 -5.74 -10.47 14.47
CA TRP A 283 -7.12 -10.06 14.68
C TRP A 283 -8.00 -11.30 14.96
N THR A 284 -8.53 -11.39 16.17
CA THR A 284 -9.27 -12.56 16.66
C THR A 284 -10.78 -12.40 16.49
N SER A 285 -11.51 -13.51 16.36
CA SER A 285 -12.97 -13.58 16.29
C SER A 285 -13.51 -14.64 17.25
N SER A 286 -14.74 -14.43 17.71
CA SER A 286 -15.54 -15.43 18.43
C SER A 286 -16.21 -16.45 17.52
N VAL A 287 -16.14 -16.27 16.19
CA VAL A 287 -16.62 -17.26 15.23
C VAL A 287 -15.68 -18.49 15.26
N PRO A 288 -16.20 -19.71 15.46
CA PRO A 288 -15.37 -20.90 15.49
C PRO A 288 -14.81 -21.22 14.10
N GLY A 289 -13.56 -21.65 14.03
CA GLY A 289 -12.92 -22.04 12.78
C GLY A 289 -11.40 -21.93 12.80
N GLU A 290 -10.79 -21.99 11.62
CA GLU A 290 -9.34 -22.01 11.48
C GLU A 290 -8.72 -20.61 11.55
N SER A 291 -7.40 -20.58 11.75
CA SER A 291 -6.60 -19.37 11.62
C SER A 291 -6.18 -19.19 10.16
N THR A 292 -6.22 -17.98 9.65
CA THR A 292 -5.76 -17.63 8.31
C THR A 292 -4.63 -16.61 8.36
N GLU A 293 -3.67 -16.71 7.44
CA GLU A 293 -2.59 -15.74 7.30
C GLU A 293 -2.72 -15.00 5.97
N LEU A 294 -2.83 -13.67 6.05
CA LEU A 294 -2.93 -12.77 4.91
C LEU A 294 -1.62 -11.98 4.80
N HIS A 295 -0.92 -12.19 3.70
CA HIS A 295 0.32 -11.48 3.39
C HIS A 295 0.15 -10.64 2.14
N TRP A 296 0.45 -9.34 2.26
CA TRP A 296 0.40 -8.40 1.15
C TRP A 296 1.74 -7.67 1.03
N ASN A 297 2.25 -7.58 -0.19
CA ASN A 297 3.37 -6.72 -0.55
C ASN A 297 2.82 -5.53 -1.33
N LEU A 298 3.05 -4.33 -0.81
CA LEU A 298 2.70 -3.11 -1.51
C LEU A 298 3.57 -2.96 -2.76
N GLY A 299 2.96 -2.44 -3.82
CA GLY A 299 3.64 -2.00 -5.03
C GLY A 299 4.56 -0.82 -4.78
N ALA A 300 5.00 -0.16 -5.85
CA ALA A 300 5.95 0.94 -5.75
C ALA A 300 5.36 2.11 -4.92
N ILE A 301 5.85 2.27 -3.69
CA ILE A 301 5.55 3.42 -2.80
C ILE A 301 6.21 4.70 -3.36
N THR A 302 7.05 4.54 -4.37
CA THR A 302 8.10 5.44 -4.79
C THR A 302 7.72 6.32 -5.97
N SER A 303 6.44 6.62 -6.20
CA SER A 303 6.04 7.54 -7.29
C SER A 303 6.78 8.89 -7.21
N ALA A 304 7.15 9.32 -5.99
CA ALA A 304 7.98 10.49 -5.71
C ALA A 304 9.50 10.31 -5.99
N GLN A 305 10.00 9.08 -6.19
CA GLN A 305 11.41 8.78 -6.49
C GLN A 305 11.77 8.93 -7.97
N ALA A 306 10.80 9.18 -8.85
CA ALA A 306 11.08 9.49 -10.24
C ALA A 306 11.79 10.85 -10.41
N ILE A 307 11.76 11.71 -9.40
CA ILE A 307 12.42 13.02 -9.42
C ILE A 307 13.87 12.87 -8.99
N ASP A 308 14.77 13.22 -9.89
CA ASP A 308 16.20 13.19 -9.65
C ASP A 308 16.61 14.06 -8.45
N GLY A 309 17.57 13.56 -7.67
CA GLY A 309 18.23 14.39 -6.67
C GLY A 309 19.06 15.49 -7.32
N TRP A 310 18.98 16.72 -6.81
CA TRP A 310 19.89 17.79 -7.21
C TRP A 310 21.32 17.31 -7.00
N SER A 311 22.14 17.52 -8.01
CA SER A 311 23.56 17.22 -8.05
C SER A 311 24.33 18.47 -8.48
N PRO A 312 25.49 18.77 -7.85
CA PRO A 312 26.36 19.85 -8.30
C PRO A 312 27.04 19.49 -9.62
N ASN A 313 27.49 20.52 -10.35
CA ASN A 313 28.12 20.43 -11.67
C ASN A 313 27.25 19.73 -12.71
N ARG A 314 25.92 19.88 -12.60
CA ARG A 314 24.94 19.39 -13.57
C ARG A 314 24.28 20.59 -14.23
N ALA A 315 24.10 20.49 -15.55
CA ALA A 315 23.25 21.41 -16.29
C ALA A 315 21.78 21.04 -16.05
N TYR A 316 20.98 22.03 -15.70
CA TYR A 316 19.53 21.92 -15.58
C TYR A 316 18.87 22.84 -16.59
N LYS A 317 17.75 22.39 -17.14
CA LYS A 317 16.87 23.18 -17.99
C LYS A 317 15.72 23.74 -17.19
N LYS A 318 15.14 24.85 -17.64
CA LYS A 318 13.90 25.39 -17.09
C LYS A 318 12.80 24.32 -17.10
N GLY A 319 12.09 24.18 -15.99
CA GLY A 319 11.05 23.17 -15.78
C GLY A 319 11.57 21.84 -15.23
N ASP A 320 12.90 21.61 -15.21
CA ASP A 320 13.45 20.42 -14.56
C ASP A 320 13.09 20.42 -13.07
N CYS A 321 12.51 19.32 -12.61
CA CYS A 321 12.25 19.12 -11.18
C CYS A 321 13.42 18.37 -10.54
N VAL A 322 13.91 18.88 -9.42
CA VAL A 322 14.95 18.24 -8.62
C VAL A 322 14.52 18.17 -7.17
N ARG A 323 15.03 17.18 -6.47
CA ARG A 323 14.91 17.12 -5.01
C ARG A 323 16.15 17.68 -4.34
N PHE A 324 15.98 18.54 -3.34
CA PHE A 324 17.06 18.97 -2.45
C PHE A 324 16.57 19.02 -0.99
N GLY A 325 17.27 18.33 -0.09
CA GLY A 325 16.78 18.09 1.27
C GLY A 325 15.41 17.39 1.25
N GLN A 326 14.42 17.98 1.91
CA GLN A 326 13.04 17.47 2.02
C GLN A 326 12.06 18.10 1.02
N LYS A 327 12.57 18.88 0.07
CA LYS A 327 11.75 19.72 -0.82
C LYS A 327 12.00 19.34 -2.28
N ILE A 328 10.96 19.48 -3.09
CA ILE A 328 11.06 19.43 -4.55
C ILE A 328 11.09 20.86 -5.07
N PHE A 329 12.03 21.11 -5.96
CA PHE A 329 12.23 22.39 -6.60
C PHE A 329 12.11 22.25 -8.11
N GLU A 330 11.45 23.21 -8.73
CA GLU A 330 11.42 23.39 -10.17
C GLU A 330 12.47 24.41 -10.59
N CYS A 331 13.23 24.09 -11.62
CA CYS A 331 14.24 24.97 -12.18
C CYS A 331 13.59 26.14 -12.93
N LEU A 332 13.91 27.38 -12.56
CA LEU A 332 13.31 28.58 -13.15
C LEU A 332 13.97 29.01 -14.48
N CYS A 333 15.22 28.62 -14.69
CA CYS A 333 16.02 29.00 -15.86
C CYS A 333 17.12 27.97 -16.14
N ASP A 334 17.51 27.85 -17.41
CA ASP A 334 18.65 27.05 -17.81
C ASP A 334 19.91 27.55 -17.10
N HIS A 335 20.61 26.66 -16.38
CA HIS A 335 21.84 27.01 -15.68
C HIS A 335 22.72 25.79 -15.43
N HIS A 336 24.01 26.04 -15.17
CA HIS A 336 24.93 25.03 -14.67
C HIS A 336 25.05 25.18 -13.14
N SER A 337 24.62 24.16 -12.42
CA SER A 337 24.60 24.22 -10.96
C SER A 337 26.00 24.03 -10.36
N PHE A 338 26.35 24.85 -9.38
CA PHE A 338 27.56 24.68 -8.57
C PHE A 338 27.17 24.56 -7.10
N VAL A 339 26.45 25.55 -6.58
CA VAL A 339 25.88 25.56 -5.22
C VAL A 339 24.36 25.62 -5.34
N PHE A 340 23.64 24.92 -4.46
CA PHE A 340 22.19 25.02 -4.41
C PHE A 340 21.78 26.37 -3.82
N ASN A 341 21.08 27.20 -4.60
CA ASN A 341 20.60 28.51 -4.16
C ASN A 341 19.10 28.63 -4.42
N GLU A 342 18.30 28.37 -3.38
CA GLU A 342 16.84 28.33 -3.41
C GLU A 342 16.21 29.61 -4.00
N LYS A 343 16.86 30.77 -3.87
CA LYS A 343 16.25 32.05 -4.30
C LYS A 343 16.57 32.47 -5.74
N LEU A 344 17.61 31.90 -6.33
CA LEU A 344 18.15 32.39 -7.61
C LEU A 344 17.63 31.59 -8.81
N HIS A 345 17.64 30.26 -8.72
CA HIS A 345 17.39 29.36 -9.85
C HIS A 345 16.25 28.38 -9.64
N TRP A 346 15.64 28.38 -8.45
CA TRP A 346 14.75 27.32 -8.00
C TRP A 346 13.44 27.90 -7.46
N LYS A 347 12.33 27.23 -7.71
CA LYS A 347 11.03 27.51 -7.09
C LYS A 347 10.57 26.28 -6.33
N LEU A 348 10.18 26.47 -5.07
CA LEU A 348 9.60 25.40 -4.27
C LEU A 348 8.28 24.93 -4.90
N HIS A 349 8.15 23.63 -5.11
CA HIS A 349 6.93 23.01 -5.59
C HIS A 349 6.21 22.33 -4.42
N ASP A 350 5.37 23.10 -3.71
CA ASP A 350 4.77 22.68 -2.43
C ASP A 350 3.91 21.42 -2.56
N GLU A 351 3.09 21.32 -3.61
CA GLU A 351 2.20 20.15 -3.84
C GLU A 351 2.99 18.85 -3.97
N HIS A 352 4.00 18.81 -4.84
CA HIS A 352 4.89 17.66 -4.98
C HIS A 352 5.71 17.41 -3.71
N THR A 353 6.13 18.47 -3.01
CA THR A 353 6.88 18.37 -1.76
C THR A 353 6.05 17.67 -0.67
N GLN A 354 4.78 18.02 -0.51
CA GLN A 354 3.87 17.36 0.45
C GLN A 354 3.68 15.87 0.14
N LEU A 355 3.57 15.51 -1.14
CA LEU A 355 3.53 14.11 -1.56
C LEU A 355 4.84 13.38 -1.22
N LEU A 356 5.99 14.03 -1.43
CA LEU A 356 7.32 13.48 -1.16
C LEU A 356 7.63 13.38 0.36
N PHE A 357 7.02 14.19 1.22
CA PHE A 357 7.15 14.10 2.68
C PHE A 357 6.68 12.76 3.25
N SER A 358 5.74 12.07 2.59
CA SER A 358 5.35 10.71 2.94
C SER A 358 6.44 9.65 2.63
N ALA A 359 7.41 9.97 1.77
CA ALA A 359 8.45 9.02 1.33
C ALA A 359 9.82 9.24 2.01
N ILE A 360 10.05 10.38 2.67
CA ILE A 360 11.33 10.70 3.34
C ILE A 360 11.37 10.19 4.79
N GLN A 361 10.22 9.81 5.37
CA GLN A 361 10.13 9.35 6.75
C GLN A 361 10.92 8.05 6.98
N SER A 362 11.41 7.89 8.22
CA SER A 362 12.10 6.69 8.70
C SER A 362 11.23 5.43 8.64
N SER A 363 9.91 5.60 8.56
CA SER A 363 8.88 4.57 8.48
C SER A 363 7.79 5.01 7.51
N PHE A 364 7.35 4.10 6.64
CA PHE A 364 6.24 4.33 5.72
C PHE A 364 4.90 4.24 6.45
N PHE A 365 4.72 3.25 7.33
CA PHE A 365 3.43 3.02 8.00
C PHE A 365 3.04 4.09 9.02
N LEU A 366 3.97 4.96 9.44
CA LEU A 366 3.66 6.14 10.25
C LEU A 366 3.09 7.32 9.44
N THR A 367 3.15 7.26 8.10
CA THR A 367 2.63 8.31 7.22
C THR A 367 1.12 8.17 7.02
N CYS A 368 0.42 9.23 6.60
CA CYS A 368 -1.01 9.14 6.25
C CYS A 368 -1.27 8.09 5.15
N SER A 369 -0.40 8.01 4.15
CA SER A 369 -0.49 7.01 3.08
C SER A 369 -0.29 5.58 3.59
N GLY A 370 0.66 5.39 4.52
CA GLY A 370 0.91 4.12 5.16
C GLY A 370 -0.24 3.67 6.07
N LYS A 371 -0.80 4.58 6.86
CA LYS A 371 -2.00 4.36 7.67
C LYS A 371 -3.18 3.96 6.78
N LYS A 372 -3.45 4.72 5.72
CA LYS A 372 -4.49 4.39 4.73
C LYS A 372 -4.27 3.00 4.11
N ALA A 373 -3.03 2.64 3.77
CA ALA A 373 -2.71 1.33 3.21
C ALA A 373 -2.95 0.20 4.23
N PHE A 374 -2.63 0.42 5.50
CA PHE A 374 -2.91 -0.52 6.57
C PHE A 374 -4.41 -0.65 6.85
N ASP A 375 -5.15 0.45 6.92
CA ASP A 375 -6.61 0.44 7.05
C ASP A 375 -7.27 -0.31 5.89
N PHE A 376 -6.78 -0.12 4.66
CA PHE A 376 -7.24 -0.87 3.49
C PHE A 376 -7.01 -2.38 3.64
N ALA A 377 -5.83 -2.79 4.14
CA ALA A 377 -5.55 -4.19 4.46
C ALA A 377 -6.49 -4.74 5.55
N LEU A 378 -6.79 -3.96 6.59
CA LEU A 378 -7.75 -4.34 7.62
C LEU A 378 -9.15 -4.52 7.03
N GLN A 379 -9.63 -3.61 6.19
CA GLN A 379 -10.94 -3.74 5.53
C GLN A 379 -11.01 -4.96 4.61
N ARG A 380 -9.94 -5.25 3.88
CA ARG A 380 -9.85 -6.47 3.06
C ARG A 380 -9.86 -7.74 3.92
N ALA A 381 -9.11 -7.75 5.02
CA ALA A 381 -9.14 -8.85 5.99
C ALA A 381 -10.54 -9.03 6.60
N TYR A 382 -11.20 -7.94 6.95
CA TYR A 382 -12.56 -7.93 7.47
C TYR A 382 -13.55 -8.50 6.45
N LYS A 383 -13.45 -8.12 5.18
CA LYS A 383 -14.24 -8.70 4.08
C LYS A 383 -14.08 -10.22 3.97
N ILE A 384 -12.84 -10.71 4.00
CA ILE A 384 -12.51 -12.14 3.94
C ILE A 384 -13.09 -12.87 5.15
N TRP A 385 -12.87 -12.32 6.35
CA TRP A 385 -13.48 -12.84 7.57
C TRP A 385 -15.00 -12.86 7.46
N LEU A 386 -15.64 -11.80 6.99
CA LEU A 386 -17.10 -11.68 6.91
C LEU A 386 -17.69 -12.72 5.94
N LYS A 387 -17.03 -12.96 4.80
CA LYS A 387 -17.38 -14.05 3.88
C LYS A 387 -17.30 -15.41 4.57
N ALA A 388 -16.31 -15.64 5.42
CA ALA A 388 -16.16 -16.89 6.17
C ALA A 388 -17.07 -16.97 7.41
N ALA A 389 -17.42 -15.85 8.02
CA ALA A 389 -18.37 -15.78 9.13
C ALA A 389 -19.81 -16.03 8.65
N ARG A 390 -20.06 -15.85 7.34
CA ARG A 390 -21.26 -16.27 6.62
C ARG A 390 -21.27 -17.79 6.38
N CYS A 391 -21.08 -18.57 7.45
CA CYS A 391 -20.87 -20.02 7.40
C CYS A 391 -22.11 -20.86 7.71
N CYS A 392 -23.23 -20.25 8.06
CA CYS A 392 -24.49 -20.95 8.29
C CYS A 392 -25.28 -20.97 6.98
N HIS A 393 -25.47 -22.14 6.38
CA HIS A 393 -26.13 -22.30 5.09
C HIS A 393 -27.43 -23.09 5.26
N LEU A 394 -28.52 -22.52 4.78
CA LEU A 394 -29.84 -23.12 4.76
C LEU A 394 -30.28 -23.33 3.32
N GLU A 395 -30.52 -24.58 2.95
CA GLU A 395 -31.05 -24.94 1.64
C GLU A 395 -32.58 -25.02 1.71
N LEU A 396 -33.24 -24.20 0.88
CA LEU A 396 -34.69 -24.13 0.79
C LEU A 396 -35.14 -24.61 -0.58
N LYS A 397 -36.10 -25.53 -0.60
CA LYS A 397 -36.70 -26.09 -1.81
C LYS A 397 -38.17 -25.71 -1.88
N GLY A 398 -38.62 -25.24 -3.03
CA GLY A 398 -39.99 -24.79 -3.24
C GLY A 398 -40.40 -24.82 -4.70
N THR A 399 -41.68 -24.52 -4.92
CA THR A 399 -42.22 -24.41 -6.28
C THR A 399 -41.87 -23.07 -6.91
N LEU A 400 -42.08 -22.98 -8.22
CA LEU A 400 -41.97 -21.74 -8.97
C LEU A 400 -42.94 -20.65 -8.47
N ASP A 401 -44.11 -21.01 -7.95
CA ASP A 401 -45.04 -20.03 -7.37
C ASP A 401 -44.56 -19.54 -5.98
N SER A 402 -43.86 -20.40 -5.24
CA SER A 402 -43.39 -20.11 -3.88
C SER A 402 -42.13 -19.23 -3.86
N LEU A 403 -41.18 -19.53 -4.75
CA LEU A 403 -39.86 -18.90 -4.82
C LEU A 403 -39.61 -18.13 -6.12
N GLY A 404 -40.57 -18.10 -7.04
CA GLY A 404 -40.42 -17.42 -8.32
C GLY A 404 -40.32 -15.91 -8.16
N GLY A 405 -39.17 -15.36 -8.54
CA GLY A 405 -38.83 -13.94 -8.41
C GLY A 405 -37.75 -13.65 -7.36
N ILE A 406 -37.37 -14.64 -6.56
CA ILE A 406 -36.18 -14.52 -5.72
C ILE A 406 -34.91 -14.48 -6.58
N ASN A 407 -33.90 -13.77 -6.11
CA ASN A 407 -32.60 -13.64 -6.77
C ASN A 407 -31.50 -13.44 -5.71
N LEU A 408 -30.24 -13.35 -6.15
CA LEU A 408 -29.07 -13.20 -5.27
C LEU A 408 -28.99 -11.89 -4.49
N ASP A 409 -29.86 -10.92 -4.79
CA ASP A 409 -29.97 -9.66 -4.06
C ASP A 409 -31.13 -9.68 -3.08
N HIS A 410 -31.67 -10.84 -2.73
CA HIS A 410 -32.69 -10.95 -1.69
C HIS A 410 -32.13 -11.47 -0.37
N GLN A 411 -32.74 -11.02 0.71
CA GLN A 411 -32.59 -11.58 2.05
C GLN A 411 -33.82 -12.40 2.41
N VAL A 412 -33.62 -13.54 3.06
CA VAL A 412 -34.69 -14.44 3.52
C VAL A 412 -34.63 -14.53 5.03
N CYS A 413 -35.78 -14.32 5.66
CA CYS A 413 -35.99 -14.54 7.09
C CYS A 413 -37.00 -15.66 7.27
N ILE A 414 -36.60 -16.74 7.93
CA ILE A 414 -37.43 -17.92 8.18
C ILE A 414 -37.23 -18.41 9.60
N GLU A 415 -38.27 -18.95 10.22
CA GLU A 415 -38.16 -19.58 11.52
C GLU A 415 -37.43 -20.93 11.40
N TYR A 416 -36.17 -21.00 11.85
CA TYR A 416 -35.37 -22.22 11.88
C TYR A 416 -34.14 -22.10 12.81
N PRO A 417 -33.90 -23.08 13.71
CA PRO A 417 -34.85 -24.12 14.15
C PRO A 417 -36.08 -23.50 14.85
N LYS A 418 -37.04 -24.31 15.28
CA LYS A 418 -38.29 -23.83 15.93
C LYS A 418 -38.01 -22.78 17.01
N ASN A 419 -38.75 -21.68 17.00
CA ASN A 419 -38.61 -20.49 17.85
C ASN A 419 -37.33 -19.65 17.64
N CYS A 420 -36.54 -19.91 16.61
CA CYS A 420 -35.38 -19.10 16.23
C CYS A 420 -35.61 -18.51 14.83
N ILE A 421 -35.22 -17.26 14.61
CA ILE A 421 -35.27 -16.65 13.28
C ILE A 421 -33.91 -16.80 12.61
N PHE A 422 -33.85 -17.59 11.54
CA PHE A 422 -32.73 -17.60 10.63
C PHE A 422 -32.90 -16.48 9.61
N SER A 423 -31.90 -15.58 9.54
CA SER A 423 -31.85 -14.50 8.56
C SER A 423 -30.55 -14.61 7.78
N GLY A 424 -30.65 -14.62 6.46
CA GLY A 424 -29.47 -14.66 5.60
C GLY A 424 -29.77 -14.24 4.18
N LYS A 425 -28.70 -14.11 3.39
CA LYS A 425 -28.77 -13.67 2.00
C LYS A 425 -28.80 -14.86 1.05
N VAL A 426 -29.52 -14.75 -0.06
CA VAL A 426 -29.51 -15.77 -1.11
C VAL A 426 -28.16 -15.73 -1.83
N THR A 427 -27.39 -16.81 -1.75
CA THR A 427 -26.06 -16.93 -2.36
C THR A 427 -26.04 -17.82 -3.58
N GLN A 428 -27.02 -18.71 -3.69
CA GLN A 428 -27.19 -19.59 -4.86
C GLN A 428 -28.67 -19.75 -5.17
N TYR A 429 -28.97 -19.86 -6.46
CA TYR A 429 -30.28 -20.14 -7.00
C TYR A 429 -30.14 -21.23 -8.06
N THR A 430 -30.97 -22.26 -7.94
CA THR A 430 -31.03 -23.37 -8.89
C THR A 430 -32.48 -23.65 -9.24
N LEU A 431 -32.81 -23.66 -10.52
CA LEU A 431 -34.10 -24.02 -11.06
C LEU A 431 -33.95 -25.29 -11.89
N ILE A 432 -34.64 -26.35 -11.51
CA ILE A 432 -34.67 -27.61 -12.25
C ILE A 432 -36.10 -27.86 -12.74
N ALA A 433 -36.26 -28.18 -14.01
CA ALA A 433 -37.53 -28.63 -14.57
C ALA A 433 -37.35 -29.94 -15.35
N GLU A 434 -38.15 -30.94 -14.98
CA GLU A 434 -38.12 -32.29 -15.56
C GLU A 434 -39.54 -32.86 -15.59
N GLN A 435 -39.96 -33.41 -16.74
CA GLN A 435 -41.23 -34.16 -16.91
C GLN A 435 -42.48 -33.46 -16.33
N GLY A 436 -42.57 -32.14 -16.47
CA GLY A 436 -43.70 -31.33 -15.98
C GLY A 436 -43.61 -30.91 -14.51
N THR A 437 -42.61 -31.37 -13.77
CA THR A 437 -42.27 -30.87 -12.44
C THR A 437 -41.25 -29.74 -12.54
N CYS A 438 -41.38 -28.75 -11.66
CA CYS A 438 -40.49 -27.60 -11.65
C CYS A 438 -40.18 -27.21 -10.22
N THR A 439 -38.90 -27.26 -9.86
CA THR A 439 -38.43 -27.04 -8.51
C THR A 439 -37.37 -25.96 -8.48
N ILE A 440 -37.52 -25.02 -7.56
CA ILE A 440 -36.47 -24.08 -7.19
C ILE A 440 -35.79 -24.58 -5.92
N THR A 441 -34.47 -24.58 -5.92
CA THR A 441 -33.63 -24.69 -4.74
C THR A 441 -32.83 -23.40 -4.59
N ILE A 442 -32.84 -22.81 -3.40
CA ILE A 442 -31.98 -21.67 -3.05
C ILE A 442 -31.10 -22.03 -1.87
N VAL A 443 -29.92 -21.45 -1.82
CA VAL A 443 -29.06 -21.50 -0.64
C VAL A 443 -29.04 -20.12 -0.02
N VAL A 444 -29.48 -20.04 1.23
CA VAL A 444 -29.47 -18.84 2.05
C VAL A 444 -28.31 -18.94 3.03
N SER A 445 -27.38 -17.99 2.96
CA SER A 445 -26.20 -17.97 3.83
C SER A 445 -26.31 -16.84 4.85
N GLY A 446 -26.28 -17.20 6.12
CA GLY A 446 -26.37 -16.31 7.27
C GLY A 446 -25.05 -16.26 8.06
N LEU A 447 -24.92 -15.23 8.89
CA LEU A 447 -23.80 -15.09 9.83
C LEU A 447 -23.94 -16.06 11.00
N HIS A 448 -22.80 -16.52 11.51
CA HIS A 448 -22.74 -17.22 12.79
C HIS A 448 -23.24 -16.31 13.93
N SER A 449 -23.94 -16.84 14.92
CA SER A 449 -24.45 -16.06 16.07
C SER A 449 -23.35 -15.33 16.83
N SER A 450 -22.20 -15.99 17.03
CA SER A 450 -21.01 -15.38 17.64
C SER A 450 -20.34 -14.29 16.81
N ALA A 451 -20.77 -14.02 15.56
CA ALA A 451 -20.21 -12.94 14.75
C ALA A 451 -20.70 -11.56 15.21
N PHE A 452 -21.79 -11.49 15.98
CA PHE A 452 -22.36 -10.24 16.47
C PHE A 452 -21.75 -9.82 17.81
N PHE A 453 -21.47 -8.52 17.96
CA PHE A 453 -20.94 -7.97 19.21
C PHE A 453 -22.08 -7.61 20.18
N SER A 454 -22.04 -8.12 21.42
CA SER A 454 -22.87 -7.56 22.51
C SER A 454 -22.12 -6.42 23.19
N SER A 455 -22.69 -5.22 23.22
CA SER A 455 -21.98 -4.01 23.70
C SER A 455 -21.62 -4.02 25.20
N GLU A 456 -22.07 -5.02 25.96
CA GLU A 456 -22.06 -5.03 27.42
C GLU A 456 -20.69 -5.30 28.07
N ASN A 457 -19.65 -5.69 27.33
CA ASN A 457 -18.36 -6.10 27.90
C ASN A 457 -17.18 -5.13 27.66
N SER A 458 -17.42 -3.86 27.34
CA SER A 458 -16.36 -2.85 27.27
C SER A 458 -15.88 -2.40 28.66
N LYS A 459 -15.27 -3.31 29.43
CA LYS A 459 -14.50 -2.90 30.62
C LYS A 459 -13.29 -2.08 30.15
N ALA A 460 -13.20 -0.86 30.68
CA ALA A 460 -12.13 0.10 30.44
C ALA A 460 -10.75 -0.56 30.56
N PHE A 461 -9.93 -0.43 29.51
CA PHE A 461 -8.55 -0.89 29.53
C PHE A 461 -7.72 0.04 30.42
N ASP A 462 -6.93 -0.56 31.30
CA ASP A 462 -6.11 0.10 32.31
C ASP A 462 -4.93 0.85 31.64
N HIS A 463 -4.92 2.17 31.77
CA HIS A 463 -3.93 3.07 31.16
C HIS A 463 -2.71 3.22 32.07
N SER A 464 -1.77 2.29 32.00
CA SER A 464 -0.44 2.47 32.61
C SER A 464 0.66 2.05 31.64
N PHE A 465 1.03 2.96 30.74
CA PHE A 465 2.31 2.90 30.03
C PHE A 465 3.11 4.18 30.24
N PRO A 466 4.44 4.10 30.41
CA PRO A 466 5.25 5.24 30.82
C PRO A 466 5.40 6.23 29.65
N SER A 467 5.20 7.51 29.94
CA SER A 467 5.56 8.60 29.04
C SER A 467 7.06 8.55 28.76
N CYS A 468 7.46 8.52 27.49
CA CYS A 468 8.85 8.76 27.09
C CYS A 468 8.90 9.56 25.78
N ALA A 469 9.81 10.53 25.79
CA ALA A 469 9.87 11.67 24.90
C ALA A 469 10.46 11.34 23.52
N TYR A 470 9.72 11.66 22.47
CA TYR A 470 10.25 11.86 21.10
C TYR A 470 9.42 12.91 20.34
N ALA A 471 9.19 14.07 20.96
CA ALA A 471 8.46 15.16 20.32
C ALA A 471 8.94 16.53 20.82
N GLU A 472 10.13 16.95 20.40
CA GLU A 472 10.45 18.38 20.39
C GLU A 472 10.35 19.01 18.99
N ASN A 473 10.11 18.23 17.93
CA ASN A 473 9.96 18.77 16.56
C ASN A 473 8.67 18.37 15.82
N TYR A 474 7.74 17.69 16.48
CA TYR A 474 6.39 17.46 15.96
C TYR A 474 5.38 17.83 17.06
N SER A 475 4.39 18.64 16.71
CA SER A 475 3.51 19.37 17.64
C SER A 475 3.01 18.52 18.84
N PRO A 476 3.28 18.95 20.09
CA PRO A 476 2.76 18.32 21.31
C PRO A 476 1.22 18.26 21.39
N GLN A 477 0.52 19.11 20.63
CA GLN A 477 -0.94 19.21 20.67
C GLN A 477 -1.66 18.02 20.03
N TRP A 478 -0.96 17.19 19.24
CA TRP A 478 -1.58 16.02 18.62
C TRP A 478 -1.66 14.79 19.55
N TYR A 479 -0.83 14.72 20.60
CA TYR A 479 -0.54 13.50 21.37
C TYR A 479 -1.37 13.30 22.65
N GLN A 480 -2.11 14.32 23.11
CA GLN A 480 -2.90 14.22 24.37
C GLN A 480 -4.39 13.94 24.15
N ASP A 481 -4.78 13.47 22.96
CA ASP A 481 -6.19 13.32 22.61
C ASP A 481 -6.63 11.85 22.59
N PRO A 482 -7.32 11.35 23.65
CA PRO A 482 -7.90 10.01 23.67
C PRO A 482 -9.02 9.79 22.63
N GLU A 483 -9.45 10.84 21.92
CA GLU A 483 -10.39 10.74 20.80
C GLU A 483 -9.72 10.27 19.49
N LYS A 484 -8.38 10.22 19.40
CA LYS A 484 -7.65 9.78 18.20
C LYS A 484 -7.45 8.26 18.11
N LYS A 485 -8.48 7.49 18.45
CA LYS A 485 -8.57 6.06 18.13
C LYS A 485 -8.70 5.93 16.61
N GLU A 486 -7.59 5.74 15.91
CA GLU A 486 -7.59 5.62 14.46
C GLU A 486 -8.20 4.28 14.01
N GLY A 487 -9.07 4.34 13.00
CA GLY A 487 -9.81 3.22 12.42
C GLY A 487 -11.22 3.60 11.98
N LYS A 488 -11.68 3.10 10.82
CA LYS A 488 -13.10 3.14 10.44
C LYS A 488 -13.92 2.27 11.40
N GLU A 489 -15.23 2.53 11.50
CA GLU A 489 -16.15 1.71 12.31
C GLU A 489 -15.86 0.22 12.12
N GLY A 490 -15.36 -0.46 13.15
CA GLY A 490 -15.03 -1.89 13.08
C GLY A 490 -13.55 -2.26 13.18
N SER A 491 -12.57 -1.34 13.10
CA SER A 491 -11.14 -1.68 13.34
C SER A 491 -10.36 -0.64 14.16
N GLN A 492 -10.53 -0.63 15.49
CA GLN A 492 -9.70 0.16 16.41
C GLN A 492 -8.41 -0.60 16.76
N TYR A 493 -7.28 0.09 16.74
CA TYR A 493 -5.97 -0.45 17.11
C TYR A 493 -5.10 0.60 17.84
N PHE A 494 -4.07 0.14 18.56
CA PHE A 494 -3.07 1.05 19.12
C PHE A 494 -2.14 1.56 18.03
N ALA A 495 -1.86 2.87 18.01
CA ALA A 495 -0.86 3.46 17.13
C ALA A 495 0.55 2.95 17.50
N TYR A 496 1.41 2.73 16.49
CA TYR A 496 2.73 2.08 16.66
C TYR A 496 3.86 3.07 16.97
N ASP A 497 3.52 4.17 17.64
CA ASP A 497 4.36 5.36 17.76
C ASP A 497 5.64 5.11 18.58
N HIS A 498 5.75 3.93 19.20
CA HIS A 498 6.88 3.49 20.02
C HIS A 498 7.88 2.60 19.25
N VAL A 499 7.55 2.16 18.04
CA VAL A 499 8.39 1.22 17.27
C VAL A 499 9.17 2.03 16.23
N THR A 500 10.27 2.64 16.65
CA THR A 500 11.19 3.32 15.73
C THR A 500 12.29 2.38 15.27
N PRO A 501 12.75 2.48 14.01
CA PRO A 501 13.94 1.77 13.60
C PRO A 501 15.13 2.23 14.46
N GLN A 502 15.81 1.30 15.14
CA GLN A 502 16.99 1.61 15.96
C GLN A 502 18.21 2.09 15.16
N ASP A 503 18.13 2.10 13.83
CA ASP A 503 19.22 2.50 12.97
C ASP A 503 19.34 4.03 12.88
N SER A 504 20.50 4.56 13.24
CA SER A 504 20.83 5.98 13.11
C SER A 504 20.69 6.54 11.69
N TYR A 505 20.80 5.70 10.64
CA TYR A 505 20.53 6.12 9.26
C TYR A 505 19.04 6.36 8.99
N ALA A 506 18.13 5.79 9.78
CA ALA A 506 16.70 6.04 9.66
C ALA A 506 16.37 7.51 9.97
N GLN A 507 17.14 8.14 10.85
CA GLN A 507 17.02 9.55 11.23
C GLN A 507 17.85 10.50 10.34
N GLY A 508 18.47 10.01 9.26
CA GLY A 508 19.43 10.74 8.42
C GLY A 508 18.91 11.99 7.68
N GLN A 509 17.67 12.41 7.95
CA GLN A 509 17.05 13.63 7.46
C GLN A 509 17.80 14.91 7.87
N PHE A 510 18.54 14.86 8.99
CA PHE A 510 19.21 16.02 9.58
C PHE A 510 20.64 15.70 9.99
N PHE A 511 21.41 15.00 9.14
CA PHE A 511 22.80 14.75 9.48
C PHE A 511 23.56 16.07 9.68
N THR A 512 23.85 16.35 10.94
CA THR A 512 24.82 17.35 11.38
C THR A 512 26.22 16.80 11.15
N GLY A 513 27.25 17.65 11.05
CA GLY A 513 28.52 17.14 10.55
C GLY A 513 29.31 16.29 11.51
N ASN A 514 29.02 16.37 12.80
CA ASN A 514 29.44 15.38 13.78
C ASN A 514 28.77 14.00 13.59
N GLN A 515 27.70 13.89 12.80
CA GLN A 515 27.08 12.61 12.42
C GLN A 515 27.62 12.05 11.08
N LEU A 516 28.24 12.90 10.25
CA LEU A 516 28.84 12.51 8.96
C LEU A 516 30.34 12.27 9.07
N VAL A 517 31.03 13.08 9.86
CA VAL A 517 32.47 12.99 10.11
C VAL A 517 32.67 12.25 11.43
N GLU A 518 33.18 11.01 11.34
CA GLU A 518 33.44 10.17 12.51
C GLU A 518 34.69 10.62 13.26
N ARG A 519 35.73 10.98 12.50
CA ARG A 519 37.01 11.44 13.05
C ARG A 519 37.78 12.27 12.03
N ILE A 520 38.57 13.22 12.50
CA ILE A 520 39.59 13.92 11.71
C ILE A 520 40.92 13.70 12.41
N ASP A 521 41.93 13.23 11.66
CA ASP A 521 43.29 13.08 12.14
C ASP A 521 44.20 14.10 11.45
N VAL A 522 44.96 14.85 12.23
CA VAL A 522 45.98 15.77 11.73
C VAL A 522 47.35 15.14 12.01
N LEU A 523 48.09 14.86 10.95
CA LEU A 523 49.44 14.32 11.01
C LEU A 523 50.45 15.40 10.63
N GLY A 524 51.54 15.52 11.38
CA GLY A 524 52.54 16.56 11.14
C GLY A 524 51.95 17.95 11.36
N SER A 525 51.30 18.14 12.50
CA SER A 525 50.75 19.45 12.90
C SER A 525 51.86 20.49 13.04
N ASP A 526 51.49 21.77 13.12
CA ASP A 526 52.45 22.84 13.43
C ASP A 526 53.25 22.57 14.70
N LYS A 527 52.63 21.99 15.74
CA LYS A 527 53.36 21.59 16.97
C LYS A 527 54.36 20.46 16.73
N ASP A 528 53.98 19.42 16.00
CA ASP A 528 54.89 18.28 15.71
C ASP A 528 56.07 18.74 14.84
N GLN A 529 55.80 19.63 13.89
CA GLN A 529 56.79 20.23 13.02
C GLN A 529 57.73 21.15 13.80
N LEU A 530 57.20 21.99 14.70
CA LEU A 530 58.02 22.84 15.57
C LEU A 530 58.93 22.00 16.47
N TYR A 531 58.41 20.96 17.12
CA TYR A 531 59.22 20.04 17.92
C TYR A 531 60.33 19.35 17.09
N SER A 532 60.02 18.98 15.84
CA SER A 532 61.02 18.42 14.93
C SER A 532 62.11 19.45 14.57
N LEU A 533 61.73 20.71 14.37
CA LEU A 533 62.67 21.81 14.12
C LEU A 533 63.56 22.10 15.34
N GLU A 534 63.00 22.05 16.54
CA GLU A 534 63.72 22.29 17.80
C GLU A 534 64.65 21.13 18.17
N SER A 535 64.30 19.89 17.85
CA SER A 535 65.14 18.70 18.16
C SER A 535 66.32 18.50 17.21
N LEU A 536 66.30 19.10 16.02
CA LEU A 536 67.37 18.98 15.00
C LEU A 536 68.52 19.98 15.16
N SER A 537 68.45 20.88 16.13
CA SER A 537 69.42 21.97 16.35
C SER A 537 70.78 21.55 16.91
N ASN A 538 70.99 20.28 17.26
CA ASN A 538 72.27 19.79 17.77
C ASN A 538 73.18 19.32 16.62
N GLY A 539 73.67 20.27 15.82
CA GLY A 539 74.91 20.11 15.05
C GLY A 539 74.85 19.45 13.66
N SER A 540 73.68 19.13 13.08
CA SER A 540 73.62 18.63 11.69
C SER A 540 73.37 19.78 10.69
N SER A 541 74.13 19.81 9.60
CA SER A 541 74.03 20.80 8.52
C SER A 541 72.94 20.47 7.48
N GLU A 542 72.23 19.36 7.66
CA GLU A 542 71.18 18.93 6.74
C GLU A 542 69.89 19.72 6.95
N LYS A 543 69.22 20.07 5.84
CA LYS A 543 67.91 20.72 5.91
C LYS A 543 66.92 19.77 6.58
N PRO A 544 66.26 20.17 7.69
CA PRO A 544 65.34 19.30 8.39
C PRO A 544 64.19 18.91 7.45
N PHE A 545 64.03 17.61 7.19
CA PHE A 545 62.89 17.11 6.42
C PHE A 545 61.65 17.16 7.31
N LEU A 546 60.88 18.24 7.21
CA LEU A 546 59.61 18.34 7.91
C LEU A 546 58.62 17.37 7.28
N ARG A 547 58.01 16.53 8.11
CA ARG A 547 56.87 15.73 7.69
C ARG A 547 55.74 16.69 7.27
N PRO A 548 55.28 16.64 6.01
CA PRO A 548 54.22 17.54 5.56
C PRO A 548 52.96 17.37 6.39
N THR A 549 52.25 18.47 6.64
CA THR A 549 50.94 18.41 7.29
C THR A 549 49.97 17.66 6.40
N ALA A 550 49.34 16.62 6.95
CA ALA A 550 48.33 15.81 6.27
C ALA A 550 47.07 15.72 7.13
N ILE A 551 45.91 15.88 6.50
CA ILE A 551 44.60 15.79 7.15
C ILE A 551 43.90 14.55 6.62
N ARG A 552 43.56 13.62 7.50
CA ARG A 552 42.76 12.43 7.17
C ARG A 552 41.36 12.60 7.76
N MET A 553 40.36 12.58 6.91
CA MET A 553 38.96 12.67 7.31
C MET A 553 38.31 11.29 7.19
N HIS A 554 37.75 10.81 8.29
CA HIS A 554 37.01 9.56 8.37
C HIS A 554 35.52 9.88 8.32
N PHE A 555 34.88 9.49 7.22
CA PHE A 555 33.46 9.72 7.00
C PHE A 555 32.65 8.44 7.21
N ARG A 556 31.46 8.62 7.75
CA ARG A 556 30.43 7.58 7.80
C ARG A 556 30.08 7.12 6.38
N LYS A 557 30.00 5.81 6.16
CA LYS A 557 29.71 5.21 4.84
C LYS A 557 28.26 5.51 4.42
N LEU A 558 28.05 6.21 3.30
CA LEU A 558 26.71 6.54 2.79
C LEU A 558 26.29 5.74 1.55
N LYS A 559 27.22 4.96 0.98
CA LYS A 559 27.02 4.13 -0.22
C LYS A 559 27.16 2.66 0.10
N GLY A 560 26.43 1.81 -0.64
CA GLY A 560 26.48 0.36 -0.46
C GLY A 560 26.08 -0.06 0.94
N LEU A 561 25.07 0.61 1.49
CA LEU A 561 24.44 0.22 2.74
C LEU A 561 23.53 -0.98 2.50
N ASP A 562 23.49 -1.87 3.48
CA ASP A 562 22.58 -2.99 3.46
C ASP A 562 21.13 -2.52 3.53
N SER A 563 20.23 -3.35 3.01
CA SER A 563 18.80 -3.10 3.12
C SER A 563 18.41 -3.12 4.59
N LEU A 564 17.83 -2.03 5.08
CA LEU A 564 17.27 -2.04 6.43
C LEU A 564 15.88 -2.68 6.40
N GLN A 565 15.65 -3.57 7.36
CA GLN A 565 14.35 -4.17 7.63
C GLN A 565 13.81 -3.64 8.96
N HIS A 566 12.56 -3.21 8.96
CA HIS A 566 11.83 -2.79 10.16
C HIS A 566 10.56 -3.62 10.32
N LYS A 567 10.26 -4.06 11.54
CA LYS A 567 9.06 -4.83 11.86
C LYS A 567 8.23 -4.09 12.89
N ILE A 568 6.98 -3.85 12.56
CA ILE A 568 5.99 -3.18 13.40
C ILE A 568 4.96 -4.21 13.82
N PHE A 569 4.73 -4.33 15.13
CA PHE A 569 3.68 -5.18 15.66
C PHE A 569 2.53 -4.34 16.18
N VAL A 570 1.34 -4.77 15.78
CA VAL A 570 0.09 -4.10 16.03
C VAL A 570 -0.76 -4.91 16.98
N ARG A 571 -1.39 -4.22 17.93
CA ARG A 571 -2.44 -4.81 18.75
C ARG A 571 -3.80 -4.22 18.38
N MET A 572 -4.73 -5.09 17.99
CA MET A 572 -6.14 -4.74 17.79
C MET A 572 -6.81 -4.53 19.15
N LEU A 573 -7.67 -3.52 19.24
CA LEU A 573 -8.44 -3.20 20.45
C LEU A 573 -9.77 -3.95 20.53
N GLN A 574 -10.25 -4.45 19.40
CA GLN A 574 -11.50 -5.19 19.31
C GLN A 574 -11.35 -6.42 18.42
N GLY A 575 -12.13 -7.45 18.74
CA GLY A 575 -12.27 -8.62 17.90
C GLY A 575 -13.07 -8.33 16.63
N LEU A 576 -12.90 -9.20 15.63
CA LEU A 576 -13.71 -9.26 14.42
C LEU A 576 -15.16 -9.56 14.80
N SER A 577 -16.03 -8.59 14.55
CA SER A 577 -17.47 -8.67 14.83
C SER A 577 -18.28 -7.78 13.89
N VAL A 578 -19.58 -8.02 13.82
CA VAL A 578 -20.57 -7.19 13.13
C VAL A 578 -21.34 -6.40 14.19
N LYS A 579 -21.42 -5.07 14.01
CA LYS A 579 -22.31 -4.23 14.81
C LYS A 579 -23.75 -4.46 14.35
N ILE A 580 -24.65 -4.68 15.31
CA ILE A 580 -26.10 -4.76 15.07
C ILE A 580 -26.65 -3.36 14.86
#